data_AF-G5QJP6-F1
#
_entry.id   AF-G5QJP6-F1
#
_cell.length_a   1.000
_cell.length_b   1.000
_cell.length_c   1.000
_cell.angle_alpha   90.00
_cell.angle_beta   90.00
_cell.angle_gamma   90.00
#
_symmetry.space_group_name_H-M   'P 1'
#
loop_
_entity.id
_entity.type
_entity.pdbx_description
1 polymer ?
#
loop_
_entity_poly.entity_id
_entity_poly.type
_entity_poly.pdbx_seq_one_letter_code
_entity_poly.pdbx_strand_id
1 'polypeptide(L)'
;MQALAENGISMLGVPEEFGGIPADYVTQMLALMEISKCGAPAFLITNGQCIHSMRRFGSAEQLRKTAESTLATGDPAYALALTEPGAGSDNNSATTTWTRKHGKVYLNGQKTFITGAKEYPYMLVLARDT
;
A
#
# COMPACT_ATOMS: atom_id res chain seq x y z
N MET A 1 14.25 -3.75 -4.83
CA MET A 1 13.03 -3.02 -5.25
C MET A 1 13.19 -2.41 -6.64
N GLN A 2 14.19 -1.57 -6.90
CA GLN A 2 14.45 -0.99 -8.24
C GLN A 2 14.44 -2.00 -9.39
N ALA A 3 15.18 -3.10 -9.28
CA ALA A 3 15.18 -4.13 -10.33
C ALA A 3 13.78 -4.70 -10.66
N LEU A 4 12.88 -4.80 -9.67
CA LEU A 4 11.50 -5.26 -9.90
C LEU A 4 10.68 -4.17 -10.62
N ALA A 5 10.89 -2.90 -10.31
CA ALA A 5 10.23 -1.79 -11.00
C ALA A 5 10.73 -1.63 -12.44
N GLU A 6 12.04 -1.69 -12.67
CA GLU A 6 12.66 -1.60 -14.00
C GLU A 6 12.18 -2.70 -14.96
N ASN A 7 11.87 -3.89 -14.41
CA ASN A 7 11.32 -5.02 -15.17
C ASN A 7 9.78 -5.04 -15.18
N GLY A 8 9.11 -3.98 -14.70
CA GLY A 8 7.65 -3.84 -14.71
C GLY A 8 6.88 -4.71 -13.71
N ILE A 9 7.57 -5.54 -12.93
CA ILE A 9 6.97 -6.47 -11.96
C ILE A 9 6.17 -5.71 -10.91
N SER A 10 6.72 -4.63 -10.35
CA SER A 10 6.04 -3.83 -9.32
C SER A 10 4.80 -3.10 -9.84
N MET A 11 4.61 -3.07 -11.17
CA MET A 11 3.54 -2.36 -11.87
C MET A 11 2.49 -3.31 -12.48
N LEU A 12 2.59 -4.62 -12.23
CA LEU A 12 1.58 -5.59 -12.64
C LEU A 12 0.23 -5.28 -11.97
N GLY A 13 -0.84 -5.27 -12.77
CA GLY A 13 -2.19 -4.95 -12.32
C GLY A 13 -2.50 -3.46 -12.24
N VAL A 14 -1.54 -2.59 -12.54
CA VAL A 14 -1.76 -1.14 -12.68
C VAL A 14 -2.26 -0.84 -14.09
N PRO A 15 -3.25 0.05 -14.29
CA PRO A 15 -3.68 0.47 -15.62
C PRO A 15 -2.56 1.17 -16.41
N GLU A 16 -2.56 1.03 -17.74
CA GLU A 16 -1.54 1.61 -18.63
C GLU A 16 -1.44 3.13 -18.52
N GLU A 17 -2.56 3.83 -18.28
CA GLU A 17 -2.60 5.29 -18.11
C GLU A 17 -1.74 5.79 -16.93
N PHE A 18 -1.37 4.91 -15.99
CA PHE A 18 -0.47 5.19 -14.87
C PHE A 18 0.92 4.55 -15.06
N GLY A 19 1.30 4.16 -16.28
CA GLY A 19 2.56 3.47 -16.58
C GLY A 19 2.58 2.02 -16.12
N GLY A 20 1.41 1.42 -15.95
CA GLY A 20 1.22 0.06 -15.47
C GLY A 20 1.25 -1.02 -16.55
N ILE A 21 1.25 -2.28 -16.11
CA ILE A 21 1.06 -3.45 -16.96
C ILE A 21 -0.24 -4.13 -16.53
N PRO A 22 -1.31 -4.09 -17.34
CA PRO A 22 -2.56 -4.78 -17.02
C PRO A 22 -2.32 -6.27 -16.82
N ALA A 23 -2.68 -6.76 -15.65
CA ALA A 23 -2.58 -8.17 -15.30
C ALA A 23 -3.70 -8.52 -14.30
N ASP A 24 -4.30 -9.70 -14.47
CA ASP A 24 -5.24 -10.21 -13.48
C ASP A 24 -4.52 -10.63 -12.18
N TYR A 25 -5.29 -10.91 -11.13
CA TYR A 25 -4.73 -11.31 -9.84
C TYR A 25 -3.95 -12.63 -9.92
N VAL A 26 -4.39 -13.57 -10.76
CA VAL A 26 -3.73 -14.88 -10.89
C VAL A 26 -2.32 -14.69 -11.47
N THR A 27 -2.19 -13.91 -12.54
CA THR A 27 -0.92 -13.56 -13.18
C THR A 27 0.01 -12.85 -12.20
N GLN A 28 -0.50 -11.88 -11.44
CA GLN A 28 0.28 -11.19 -10.41
C GLN A 28 0.80 -12.15 -9.34
N MET A 29 -0.04 -13.07 -8.85
CA MET A 29 0.36 -14.05 -7.83
C MET A 29 1.36 -15.07 -8.37
N LEU A 30 1.22 -15.51 -9.63
CA LEU A 30 2.20 -16.40 -10.27
C LEU A 30 3.58 -15.72 -10.36
N ALA A 31 3.65 -14.47 -10.82
CA ALA A 31 4.89 -13.71 -10.86
C ALA A 31 5.52 -13.57 -9.47
N LEU A 32 4.72 -13.20 -8.47
CA LEU A 32 5.17 -13.08 -7.10
C LEU A 32 5.71 -14.41 -6.54
N MET A 33 5.04 -15.54 -6.80
CA MET A 33 5.51 -16.86 -6.35
C MET A 33 6.89 -17.21 -6.92
N GLU A 34 7.14 -16.96 -8.21
CA GLU A 34 8.46 -17.23 -8.81
C GLU A 34 9.54 -16.34 -8.19
N ILE A 35 9.23 -15.06 -7.98
CA ILE A 35 10.17 -14.12 -7.36
C ILE A 35 10.44 -14.49 -5.89
N SER A 36 9.43 -14.94 -5.15
CA SER A 36 9.58 -15.42 -3.77
C SER A 36 10.46 -16.68 -3.67
N LYS A 37 10.44 -17.59 -4.65
CA LYS A 37 11.37 -18.74 -4.69
C LYS A 37 12.84 -18.30 -4.74
N CYS A 38 13.11 -17.13 -5.31
CA CYS A 38 14.44 -16.53 -5.37
C CYS A 38 14.83 -15.76 -4.10
N GLY A 39 14.03 -15.83 -3.02
CA GLY A 39 14.34 -15.17 -1.74
C GLY A 39 13.91 -13.70 -1.68
N ALA A 40 13.02 -13.27 -2.56
CA ALA A 40 12.48 -11.92 -2.51
C ALA A 40 11.69 -11.67 -1.21
N PRO A 41 11.69 -10.43 -0.70
CA PRO A 41 11.14 -10.14 0.61
C PRO A 41 9.61 -10.24 0.64
N ALA A 42 9.06 -10.72 1.76
CA ALA A 42 7.62 -10.94 1.94
C ALA A 42 6.78 -9.65 1.79
N PHE A 43 7.37 -8.47 2.05
CA PHE A 43 6.65 -7.19 1.96
C PHE A 43 6.22 -6.82 0.53
N LEU A 44 6.70 -7.53 -0.50
CA LEU A 44 6.18 -7.36 -1.87
C LEU A 44 4.65 -7.57 -1.94
N ILE A 45 4.12 -8.46 -1.10
CA ILE A 45 2.67 -8.66 -0.97
C ILE A 45 2.00 -7.37 -0.49
N THR A 46 2.56 -6.75 0.56
CA THR A 46 2.07 -5.49 1.13
C THR A 46 2.14 -4.35 0.11
N ASN A 47 3.21 -4.26 -0.68
CA ASN A 47 3.32 -3.24 -1.74
C ASN A 47 2.23 -3.41 -2.80
N GLY A 48 1.95 -4.65 -3.20
CA GLY A 48 0.81 -4.95 -4.07
C GLY A 48 -0.52 -4.51 -3.46
N GLN A 49 -0.74 -4.76 -2.17
CA GLN A 49 -1.94 -4.30 -1.46
C GLN A 49 -2.07 -2.77 -1.48
N CYS A 50 -0.97 -2.01 -1.33
CA CYS A 50 -1.01 -0.55 -1.44
C CYS A 50 -1.51 -0.10 -2.82
N ILE A 51 -0.99 -0.69 -3.89
CA ILE A 51 -1.45 -0.34 -5.24
C ILE A 51 -2.93 -0.68 -5.42
N HIS A 52 -3.36 -1.87 -5.00
CA HIS A 52 -4.77 -2.31 -5.13
C HIS A 52 -5.73 -1.47 -4.30
N SER A 53 -5.33 -1.07 -3.09
CA SER A 53 -6.11 -0.18 -2.26
C SER A 53 -6.32 1.19 -2.93
N MET A 54 -5.31 1.76 -3.59
CA MET A 54 -5.50 3.01 -4.34
C MET A 54 -6.32 2.84 -5.60
N ARG A 55 -6.16 1.73 -6.33
CA ARG A 55 -7.03 1.43 -7.47
C ARG A 55 -8.49 1.30 -7.07
N ARG A 56 -8.76 0.72 -5.90
CA ARG A 56 -10.12 0.42 -5.46
C ARG A 56 -10.78 1.59 -4.73
N PHE A 57 -10.04 2.31 -3.91
CA PHE A 57 -10.58 3.29 -2.96
C PHE A 57 -9.96 4.69 -3.08
N GLY A 58 -8.83 4.82 -3.78
CA GLY A 58 -8.13 6.08 -3.95
C GLY A 58 -8.72 6.94 -5.07
N SER A 59 -8.38 8.24 -5.04
CA SER A 59 -8.58 9.11 -6.20
C SER A 59 -7.57 8.80 -7.30
N ALA A 60 -7.85 9.24 -8.53
CA ALA A 60 -6.90 9.13 -9.64
C ALA A 60 -5.54 9.80 -9.31
N GLU A 61 -5.56 10.90 -8.55
CA GLU A 61 -4.33 11.56 -8.09
C GLU A 61 -3.53 10.68 -7.11
N GLN A 62 -4.21 10.03 -6.15
CA GLN A 62 -3.55 9.15 -5.19
C GLN A 62 -2.99 7.88 -5.84
N LEU A 63 -3.72 7.34 -6.83
CA LEU A 63 -3.24 6.21 -7.63
C LEU A 63 -2.03 6.61 -8.48
N ARG A 64 -2.09 7.75 -9.18
CA ARG A 64 -0.95 8.27 -9.96
C ARG A 64 0.28 8.46 -9.09
N LYS A 65 0.12 9.08 -7.92
CA LYS A 65 1.22 9.29 -6.97
C LYS A 65 1.84 7.99 -6.48
N THR A 66 1.00 6.98 -6.23
CA THR A 66 1.46 5.65 -5.84
C THR A 66 2.22 4.98 -6.98
N ALA A 67 1.71 5.05 -8.21
CA ALA A 67 2.37 4.54 -9.41
C ALA A 67 3.73 5.23 -9.68
N GLU A 68 3.78 6.55 -9.61
CA GLU A 68 5.02 7.33 -9.79
C GLU A 68 6.08 6.98 -8.75
N SER A 69 5.68 6.82 -7.47
CA SER A 69 6.59 6.35 -6.42
C SER A 69 7.12 4.95 -6.74
N THR A 70 6.23 4.02 -7.08
CA THR A 70 6.62 2.63 -7.39
C THR A 70 7.56 2.57 -8.60
N LEU A 71 7.33 3.37 -9.63
CA LEU A 71 8.22 3.46 -10.79
C LEU A 71 9.60 4.03 -10.42
N ALA A 72 9.65 5.03 -9.55
CA ALA A 72 10.89 5.71 -9.19
C ALA A 72 11.75 4.94 -8.18
N THR A 73 11.14 4.28 -7.20
CA THR A 73 11.84 3.67 -6.05
C THR A 73 11.67 2.16 -5.98
N GLY A 74 10.65 1.63 -6.65
CA GLY A 74 10.15 0.26 -6.47
C GLY A 74 9.17 0.11 -5.31
N ASP A 75 8.92 1.15 -4.54
CA ASP A 75 8.06 1.14 -3.36
C ASP A 75 6.85 2.08 -3.53
N PRO A 76 5.68 1.70 -2.98
CA PRO A 76 4.47 2.52 -3.07
C PRO A 76 4.65 3.83 -2.29
N ALA A 77 3.82 4.83 -2.64
CA ALA A 77 3.87 6.12 -1.96
C ALA A 77 3.42 6.06 -0.50
N TYR A 78 2.81 4.97 -0.03
CA TYR A 78 2.26 4.91 1.32
C TYR A 78 2.34 3.53 1.96
N ALA A 79 2.40 3.54 3.29
CA ALA A 79 2.34 2.35 4.12
C ALA A 79 0.91 2.04 4.59
N LEU A 80 0.56 0.76 4.67
CA LEU A 80 -0.74 0.31 5.16
C LEU A 80 -0.75 0.27 6.69
N ALA A 81 -1.46 1.21 7.31
CA ALA A 81 -1.50 1.40 8.75
C ALA A 81 -2.81 0.88 9.37
N LEU A 82 -2.92 -0.45 9.49
CA LEU A 82 -4.10 -1.13 10.02
C LEU A 82 -3.93 -1.52 11.49
N THR A 83 -2.93 -2.36 11.78
CA THR A 83 -2.70 -3.01 13.06
C THR A 83 -2.38 -2.04 14.20
N GLU A 84 -2.97 -2.28 15.37
CA GLU A 84 -2.70 -1.60 16.63
C GLU A 84 -2.17 -2.58 17.67
N PRO A 85 -1.48 -2.13 18.73
CA PRO A 85 -1.02 -3.02 19.80
C PRO A 85 -2.14 -3.88 20.42
N GLY A 86 -3.37 -3.35 20.47
CA GLY A 86 -4.55 -4.06 20.97
C GLY A 86 -5.48 -4.63 19.88
N ALA A 87 -5.18 -4.43 18.60
CA ALA A 87 -6.07 -4.82 17.49
C ALA A 87 -5.27 -5.32 16.27
N GLY A 88 -5.12 -6.64 16.17
CA GLY A 88 -4.49 -7.34 15.05
C GLY A 88 -5.51 -8.09 14.19
N SER A 89 -5.68 -9.40 14.46
CA SER A 89 -6.68 -10.23 13.79
C SER A 89 -8.10 -9.68 13.96
N ASP A 90 -8.43 -9.16 15.14
CA ASP A 90 -9.64 -8.40 15.39
C ASP A 90 -9.41 -6.90 15.16
N ASN A 91 -9.26 -6.52 13.89
CA ASN A 91 -9.06 -5.12 13.51
C ASN A 91 -10.33 -4.25 13.71
N ASN A 92 -11.50 -4.87 13.90
CA ASN A 92 -12.72 -4.16 14.26
C ASN A 92 -12.63 -3.54 15.66
N SER A 93 -11.78 -4.07 16.54
CA SER A 93 -11.49 -3.50 17.86
C SER A 93 -10.47 -2.35 17.83
N ALA A 94 -10.13 -1.82 16.64
CA ALA A 94 -9.25 -0.66 16.53
C ALA A 94 -9.77 0.54 17.34
N THR A 95 -8.83 1.30 17.91
CA THR A 95 -9.08 2.43 18.81
C THR A 95 -8.57 3.75 18.24
N THR A 96 -7.78 3.74 17.15
CA THR A 96 -7.41 4.98 16.45
C THR A 96 -8.66 5.68 15.94
N THR A 97 -8.83 6.94 16.29
CA THR A 97 -9.97 7.77 15.89
C THR A 97 -9.58 8.85 14.89
N TRP A 98 -10.56 9.33 14.14
CA TRP A 98 -10.46 10.52 13.33
C TRP A 98 -11.61 11.48 13.63
N THR A 99 -11.34 12.79 13.56
CA THR A 99 -12.36 13.84 13.59
C THR A 99 -12.07 14.88 12.52
N ARG A 100 -13.11 15.45 11.90
CA ARG A 100 -12.95 16.56 10.93
C ARG A 100 -13.37 17.87 11.58
N LYS A 101 -12.44 18.83 11.67
CA LYS A 101 -12.67 20.17 12.25
C LYS A 101 -11.86 21.22 11.50
N HIS A 102 -12.45 22.39 11.25
CA HIS A 102 -11.77 23.52 10.58
C HIS A 102 -11.07 23.14 9.25
N GLY A 103 -11.72 22.30 8.43
CA GLY A 103 -11.15 21.85 7.15
C GLY A 103 -9.98 20.87 7.26
N LYS A 104 -9.65 20.38 8.46
CA LYS A 104 -8.58 19.41 8.71
C LYS A 104 -9.14 18.10 9.28
N VAL A 105 -8.37 17.02 9.10
CA VAL A 105 -8.60 15.74 9.75
C VAL A 105 -7.59 15.61 10.90
N TYR A 106 -8.08 15.32 12.10
CA TYR A 106 -7.29 15.06 13.29
C TYR A 106 -7.34 13.57 13.57
N LEU A 107 -6.18 12.92 13.66
CA LEU A 107 -6.03 11.51 13.99
C LEU A 107 -5.47 11.37 15.41
N ASN A 108 -6.00 10.44 16.19
CA ASN A 108 -5.47 10.11 17.52
C ASN A 108 -5.47 8.60 17.72
N GLY A 109 -4.31 8.03 18.04
CA GLY A 109 -4.14 6.60 18.23
C GLY A 109 -2.69 6.16 18.02
N GLN A 110 -2.50 4.84 17.92
CA GLN A 110 -1.19 4.24 17.68
C GLN A 110 -1.32 3.05 16.75
N LYS A 111 -0.32 2.88 15.88
CA LYS A 111 -0.20 1.79 14.92
C LYS A 111 1.10 1.04 15.16
N THR A 112 1.12 -0.26 14.86
CA THR A 112 2.30 -1.11 15.07
C THR A 112 2.47 -2.12 13.94
N PHE A 113 3.69 -2.60 13.72
CA PHE A 113 4.07 -3.49 12.62
C PHE A 113 3.83 -2.90 11.22
N ILE A 114 4.03 -1.59 11.08
CA ILE A 114 3.76 -0.89 9.82
C ILE A 114 4.99 -0.98 8.91
N THR A 115 4.94 -1.92 7.96
CA THR A 115 5.96 -2.07 6.91
C THR A 115 6.05 -0.80 6.07
N GLY A 116 7.27 -0.30 5.87
CA GLY A 116 7.52 0.92 5.11
C GLY A 116 7.22 2.22 5.86
N ALA A 117 6.89 2.17 7.16
CA ALA A 117 6.57 3.38 7.94
C ALA A 117 7.70 4.42 8.00
N LYS A 118 8.96 3.99 7.85
CA LYS A 118 10.11 4.88 7.85
C LYS A 118 10.44 5.37 6.43
N GLU A 119 10.25 4.52 5.44
CA GLU A 119 10.68 4.74 4.06
C GLU A 119 9.63 5.49 3.23
N TYR A 120 8.34 5.24 3.49
CA TYR A 120 7.25 5.70 2.63
C TYR A 120 6.74 7.08 3.08
N PRO A 121 6.44 7.99 2.13
CA PRO A 121 6.12 9.37 2.48
C PRO A 121 4.71 9.57 3.07
N TYR A 122 3.80 8.59 2.94
CA TYR A 122 2.43 8.67 3.43
C TYR A 122 2.00 7.38 4.14
N MET A 123 0.85 7.41 4.81
CA MET A 123 0.19 6.22 5.36
C MET A 123 -1.29 6.21 5.02
N LEU A 124 -1.83 5.03 4.71
CA LEU A 124 -3.28 4.78 4.66
C LEU A 124 -3.70 4.24 6.02
N VAL A 125 -4.34 5.09 6.82
CA VAL A 125 -4.66 4.80 8.22
C VAL A 125 -6.09 4.30 8.36
N LEU A 126 -6.26 3.11 8.95
CA LEU A 126 -7.55 2.66 9.46
C LEU A 126 -7.86 3.40 10.76
N ALA A 127 -8.96 4.16 10.77
CA ALA A 127 -9.41 4.91 11.94
C ALA A 127 -10.95 4.87 12.05
N ARG A 128 -11.46 5.04 13.27
CA ARG A 128 -12.89 5.10 13.58
C ARG A 128 -13.37 6.54 13.64
N ASP A 129 -14.59 6.77 13.19
CA ASP A 129 -15.28 8.02 13.53
C ASP A 129 -15.61 8.02 15.03
N THR A 130 -15.48 9.18 15.66
CA THR A 130 -15.78 9.36 17.10
C THR A 130 -17.26 9.47 17.37
#